data_AF-A0ABD3MTF4-F1
#
_entry.id   AF-A0ABD3MTF4-F1
#
_cell.length_a   1.000
_cell.length_b   1.000
_cell.length_c   1.000
_cell.angle_alpha   90.00
_cell.angle_beta   90.00
_cell.angle_gamma   90.00
#
_symmetry.space_group_name_H-M   'P 1'
#
loop_
_entity.id
_entity.type
_entity.pdbx_description
1 polymer ?
#
loop_
_entity_poly.entity_id
_entity_poly.type
_entity_poly.pdbx_seq_one_letter_code
_entity_poly.pdbx_strand_id
1 'polypeptide(L)'
;MKLHARGIIDAADKYGVVDLKLAAEACLVKTTTAFSIENLLDLLLYADSMNCALLKEAATDFMLENKVEVLEKISFKDAPGDLISDFLAALERGESKDRTDGDSGTDLSAKRISELRWKAQEKGLNVTDQVLTEDEEEEDSEEDEEEEVSEEDEEEED
;
A
#
# COMPACT_ATOMS: atom_id res chain seq x y z
N MET A 1 -15.01 -9.65 -1.17
CA MET A 1 -13.66 -9.07 -1.42
C MET A 1 -12.66 -9.23 -0.26
N LYS A 2 -13.04 -9.73 0.94
CA LYS A 2 -12.11 -9.85 2.09
C LYS A 2 -10.97 -10.87 1.91
N LEU A 3 -11.22 -11.97 1.20
CA LEU A 3 -10.23 -13.03 0.96
C LEU A 3 -9.20 -12.67 -0.13
N HIS A 4 -9.54 -11.76 -1.05
CA HIS A 4 -8.67 -11.43 -2.17
C HIS A 4 -7.58 -10.45 -1.79
N ALA A 5 -7.80 -9.57 -0.79
CA ALA A 5 -6.80 -8.58 -0.41
C ALA A 5 -5.49 -9.21 0.08
N ARG A 6 -5.55 -10.30 0.87
CA ARG A 6 -4.34 -11.04 1.28
C ARG A 6 -3.65 -11.69 0.07
N GLY A 7 -4.40 -12.40 -0.78
CA GLY A 7 -3.82 -13.00 -1.99
C GLY A 7 -3.22 -11.98 -2.97
N ILE A 8 -3.78 -10.76 -3.03
CA ILE A 8 -3.22 -9.65 -3.81
C ILE A 8 -1.92 -9.15 -3.18
N ILE A 9 -1.87 -9.00 -1.86
CA ILE A 9 -0.64 -8.63 -1.13
C ILE A 9 0.44 -9.70 -1.36
N ASP A 10 0.11 -10.99 -1.23
CA ASP A 10 1.03 -12.11 -1.44
C ASP A 10 1.59 -12.13 -2.87
N ALA A 11 0.71 -11.94 -3.87
CA ALA A 11 1.13 -11.87 -5.26
C ALA A 11 1.98 -10.64 -5.53
N ALA A 12 1.56 -9.46 -5.06
CA ALA A 12 2.28 -8.22 -5.26
C ALA A 12 3.66 -8.24 -4.59
N ASP A 13 3.76 -8.83 -3.40
CA ASP A 13 5.04 -9.05 -2.71
C ASP A 13 5.95 -10.02 -3.47
N LYS A 14 5.39 -11.15 -3.92
CA LYS A 14 6.12 -12.15 -4.72
C LYS A 14 6.67 -11.60 -6.03
N TYR A 15 5.91 -10.74 -6.72
CA TYR A 15 6.31 -10.16 -8.00
C TYR A 15 6.96 -8.77 -7.87
N GLY A 16 7.15 -8.25 -6.65
CA GLY A 16 7.79 -6.96 -6.42
C GLY A 16 6.96 -5.74 -6.87
N VAL A 17 5.64 -5.88 -7.00
CA VAL A 17 4.74 -4.80 -7.43
C VAL A 17 4.35 -3.95 -6.22
N VAL A 18 5.19 -2.99 -5.87
CA VAL A 18 5.07 -2.22 -4.61
C VAL A 18 3.78 -1.39 -4.54
N ASP A 19 3.38 -0.73 -5.62
CA ASP A 19 2.17 0.11 -5.61
C ASP A 19 0.90 -0.69 -5.37
N LEU A 20 0.79 -1.86 -6.02
CA LEU A 20 -0.35 -2.75 -5.84
C LEU A 20 -0.40 -3.27 -4.40
N LYS A 21 0.76 -3.58 -3.80
CA LYS A 21 0.86 -3.97 -2.40
C LYS A 21 0.40 -2.85 -1.46
N LEU A 22 0.86 -1.62 -1.68
CA LEU A 22 0.49 -0.45 -0.88
C LEU A 22 -1.02 -0.13 -1.01
N ALA A 23 -1.58 -0.24 -2.22
CA ALA A 23 -3.01 -0.05 -2.46
C ALA A 23 -3.85 -1.16 -1.83
N ALA A 24 -3.43 -2.41 -1.94
CA ALA A 24 -4.10 -3.56 -1.34
C ALA A 24 -4.05 -3.50 0.19
N GLU A 25 -2.95 -3.03 0.77
CA GLU A 25 -2.81 -2.78 2.19
C GLU A 25 -3.76 -1.68 2.67
N ALA A 26 -3.82 -0.54 1.97
CA ALA A 26 -4.75 0.54 2.30
C ALA A 26 -6.21 0.08 2.20
N CYS A 27 -6.53 -0.75 1.19
CA CYS A 27 -7.83 -1.39 1.05
C CYS A 27 -8.10 -2.35 2.22
N LEU A 28 -7.12 -3.17 2.60
CA LEU A 28 -7.24 -4.11 3.71
C LEU A 28 -7.51 -3.37 5.03
N VAL A 29 -6.78 -2.29 5.33
CA VAL A 29 -7.01 -1.50 6.56
C VAL A 29 -8.39 -0.83 6.54
N LYS A 30 -8.79 -0.20 5.43
CA LYS A 30 -10.12 0.44 5.29
C LYS A 30 -11.28 -0.53 5.38
N THR A 31 -11.12 -1.74 4.82
CA THR A 31 -12.19 -2.74 4.72
C THR A 31 -12.19 -3.68 5.93
N THR A 32 -11.07 -3.80 6.65
CA THR A 32 -10.96 -4.55 7.90
C THR A 32 -11.54 -3.71 9.03
N THR A 33 -12.86 -3.57 9.03
CA THR A 33 -13.66 -3.15 10.19
C THR A 33 -13.77 -4.24 11.26
N ALA A 34 -13.00 -5.32 11.14
CA ALA A 34 -13.06 -6.50 12.01
C ALA A 34 -11.69 -6.86 12.59
N PHE A 35 -10.92 -5.85 13.04
CA PHE A 35 -9.91 -6.12 14.05
C PHE A 35 -10.64 -6.71 15.26
N SER A 36 -10.29 -7.94 15.61
CA SER A 36 -10.81 -8.65 16.76
C SER A 36 -9.62 -9.20 17.51
N ILE A 37 -9.74 -9.31 18.83
CA ILE A 37 -8.61 -9.72 19.69
C ILE A 37 -8.09 -11.11 19.30
N GLU A 38 -8.98 -12.01 18.88
CA GLU A 38 -8.63 -13.36 18.43
C GLU A 38 -7.78 -13.35 17.15
N ASN A 39 -8.12 -12.49 16.18
CA ASN A 39 -7.41 -12.40 14.89
C ASN A 39 -6.24 -11.41 14.91
N LEU A 40 -6.04 -10.69 16.02
CA LEU A 40 -5.10 -9.58 16.10
C LEU A 40 -3.66 -10.07 15.95
N LEU A 41 -3.29 -11.12 16.68
CA LEU A 41 -1.93 -11.66 16.65
C LEU A 41 -1.57 -12.23 15.27
N ASP A 42 -2.48 -12.99 14.65
CA ASP A 42 -2.30 -13.52 13.30
C ASP A 42 -2.15 -12.42 12.25
N LEU A 43 -2.95 -11.35 12.37
CA LEU A 43 -2.89 -10.22 11.44
C LEU A 43 -1.61 -9.42 11.59
N LEU A 44 -1.13 -9.26 12.81
CA LEU A 44 0.05 -8.49 13.15
C LEU A 44 1.34 -9.27 12.80
N LEU A 45 1.35 -10.60 12.98
CA LEU A 45 2.40 -11.48 12.46
C LEU A 45 2.42 -11.50 10.93
N TYR A 46 1.25 -11.56 10.28
CA TYR A 46 1.14 -11.44 8.83
C TYR A 46 1.69 -10.10 8.34
N ALA A 47 1.31 -8.99 8.98
CA ALA A 47 1.79 -7.66 8.63
C ALA A 47 3.31 -7.55 8.74
N ASP A 48 3.91 -8.14 9.77
CA ASP A 48 5.35 -8.19 9.96
C ASP A 48 6.02 -9.04 8.88
N SER A 49 5.51 -10.24 8.60
CA SER A 49 6.06 -11.14 7.58
C SER A 49 6.01 -10.57 6.16
N MET A 50 4.95 -9.83 5.83
CA MET A 50 4.75 -9.21 4.53
C MET A 50 5.26 -7.77 4.49
N ASN A 51 5.94 -7.28 5.53
CA ASN A 51 6.42 -5.89 5.63
C ASN A 51 5.33 -4.84 5.32
N CYS A 52 4.10 -5.09 5.77
CA CYS A 52 2.94 -4.21 5.63
C CYS A 52 2.88 -3.21 6.79
N ALA A 53 3.59 -2.10 6.62
CA ALA A 53 3.77 -1.10 7.67
C ALA A 53 2.44 -0.43 8.13
N LEU A 54 1.55 -0.05 7.21
CA LEU A 54 0.27 0.60 7.53
C LEU A 54 -0.71 -0.37 8.22
N LEU A 55 -0.68 -1.66 7.85
CA LEU A 55 -1.46 -2.69 8.53
C LEU A 55 -0.93 -2.92 9.94
N LYS A 56 0.39 -2.97 10.12
CA LYS A 56 1.05 -3.11 11.43
C LYS A 56 0.72 -1.92 12.34
N GLU A 57 0.71 -0.70 11.80
CA GLU A 57 0.25 0.51 12.52
C GLU A 57 -1.20 0.37 13.00
N ALA A 58 -2.13 0.08 12.10
CA ALA A 58 -3.55 -0.03 12.44
C ALA A 58 -3.83 -1.14 13.47
N ALA A 59 -3.15 -2.29 13.36
CA ALA A 59 -3.25 -3.37 14.32
C ALA A 59 -2.69 -2.99 15.70
N THR A 60 -1.57 -2.26 15.73
CA THR A 60 -0.96 -1.79 16.99
C THR A 60 -1.83 -0.72 17.66
N ASP A 61 -2.45 0.18 16.91
CA ASP A 61 -3.42 1.15 17.43
C ASP A 61 -4.62 0.45 18.08
N PHE A 62 -5.21 -0.54 17.40
CA PHE A 62 -6.30 -1.33 17.95
C PHE A 62 -5.89 -2.08 19.23
N MET A 63 -4.66 -2.58 19.27
CA MET A 63 -4.10 -3.23 20.45
C MET A 63 -3.98 -2.27 21.65
N LEU A 64 -3.55 -1.04 21.41
CA LEU A 64 -3.42 -0.01 22.45
C LEU A 64 -4.78 0.44 22.98
N GLU A 65 -5.78 0.58 22.12
CA GLU A 65 -7.15 0.91 22.50
C GLU A 65 -7.77 -0.19 23.38
N ASN A 66 -7.43 -1.46 23.12
CA ASN A 66 -7.97 -2.63 23.82
C ASN A 66 -6.95 -3.30 24.76
N LYS A 67 -5.97 -2.53 25.27
CA LYS A 67 -4.79 -3.06 25.97
C LYS A 67 -5.07 -4.05 27.10
N VAL A 68 -6.14 -3.83 27.87
CA VAL A 68 -6.53 -4.70 29.00
C VAL A 68 -7.00 -6.06 28.50
N GLU A 69 -7.90 -6.08 27.52
CA GLU A 69 -8.44 -7.33 26.98
C GLU A 69 -7.40 -8.11 26.16
N VAL A 70 -6.50 -7.41 25.47
CA VAL A 70 -5.41 -8.03 24.71
C VAL A 70 -4.44 -8.73 25.66
N LEU A 71 -4.02 -8.09 26.74
CA LEU A 71 -3.12 -8.71 27.73
C LEU A 71 -3.74 -9.94 28.43
N GLU A 72 -5.07 -9.99 28.54
CA GLU A 72 -5.78 -11.12 29.14
C GLU A 72 -5.99 -12.29 28.16
N LYS A 73 -6.31 -12.00 26.90
CA LYS A 73 -6.70 -13.02 25.91
C LYS A 73 -5.56 -13.48 25.00
N ILE A 74 -4.57 -12.63 24.73
CA ILE A 74 -3.48 -12.94 23.79
C ILE A 74 -2.27 -13.48 24.55
N SER A 75 -1.75 -14.63 24.08
CA SER A 75 -0.47 -15.15 24.55
C SER A 75 0.67 -14.68 23.66
N PHE A 76 1.55 -13.84 24.21
CA PHE A 76 2.76 -13.36 23.51
C PHE A 76 3.95 -14.32 23.57
N LYS A 77 3.76 -15.57 24.01
CA LYS A 77 4.87 -16.53 24.20
C LYS A 77 5.62 -16.86 22.91
N ASP A 78 4.88 -16.93 21.80
CA ASP A 78 5.42 -17.27 20.48
C ASP A 78 5.54 -16.03 19.57
N ALA A 79 5.32 -14.83 20.13
CA ALA A 79 5.42 -13.58 19.39
C ALA A 79 6.89 -13.19 19.19
N PRO A 80 7.27 -12.62 18.03
CA PRO A 80 8.61 -12.06 17.81
C PRO A 80 8.95 -11.01 18.88
N GLY A 81 10.20 -11.01 19.38
CA GLY A 81 10.64 -10.05 20.40
C GLY A 81 10.53 -8.60 19.94
N ASP A 82 10.82 -8.34 18.66
CA ASP A 82 10.73 -7.02 18.04
C ASP A 82 9.29 -6.47 18.08
N LEU A 83 8.31 -7.35 17.93
CA LEU A 83 6.89 -7.00 17.98
C LEU A 83 6.44 -6.54 19.37
N ILE A 84 6.94 -7.22 20.41
CA ILE A 84 6.68 -6.86 21.80
C ILE A 84 7.36 -5.53 22.12
N SER A 85 8.59 -5.35 21.64
CA SER A 85 9.34 -4.09 21.77
C SER A 85 8.60 -2.92 21.11
N ASP A 86 8.11 -3.12 19.88
CA ASP A 86 7.32 -2.13 19.15
C ASP A 86 6.04 -1.75 19.90
N PHE A 87 5.34 -2.74 20.47
CA PHE A 87 4.14 -2.51 21.26
C PHE A 87 4.42 -1.72 22.55
N LEU A 88 5.46 -2.10 23.31
CA LEU A 88 5.85 -1.40 24.52
C LEU A 88 6.26 0.05 24.23
N ALA A 89 7.03 0.27 23.15
CA ALA A 89 7.39 1.61 22.71
C ALA A 89 6.15 2.43 22.30
N ALA A 90 5.17 1.80 21.62
CA ALA A 90 3.92 2.45 21.27
C ALA A 90 3.06 2.78 22.50
N LEU A 91 3.07 1.91 23.51
CA LEU A 91 2.37 2.13 24.78
C LEU A 91 2.97 3.32 25.54
N GLU A 92 4.30 3.38 25.67
CA GLU A 92 5.00 4.51 26.30
C GLU A 92 4.70 5.84 25.61
N ARG A 93 4.71 5.86 24.26
CA ARG A 93 4.33 7.05 23.46
C ARG A 93 2.86 7.44 23.66
N GLY A 94 1.97 6.47 23.87
CA GLY A 94 0.56 6.72 24.10
C GLY A 94 0.25 7.35 25.47
N GLU A 95 1.05 7.04 26.49
CA GLU A 95 0.87 7.48 27.88
C GLU A 95 1.53 8.83 28.21
N SER A 96 2.47 9.29 27.39
CA SER A 96 3.27 10.52 27.63
C SER A 96 2.63 11.83 27.14
N LYS A 97 1.29 11.90 27.05
CA LYS A 97 0.52 13.09 26.62
C LYS A 97 0.49 14.27 27.61
N ASP A 98 1.45 14.38 28.54
CA ASP A 98 1.57 15.51 29.46
C ASP A 98 3.01 16.06 29.57
N ARG A 99 3.64 16.31 28.42
CA ARG A 99 4.77 17.26 28.35
C ARG A 99 4.64 18.12 27.09
N THR A 100 4.21 19.34 27.33
CA THR A 100 4.27 20.48 26.41
C THR A 100 5.71 20.79 25.99
N ASP A 101 5.83 21.33 24.78
CA ASP A 101 6.89 22.24 24.30
C ASP A 101 8.29 21.68 24.10
N GLY A 102 8.52 21.18 22.88
CA GLY A 102 9.85 20.93 22.32
C GLY A 102 9.80 20.89 20.80
N ASP A 103 10.04 22.04 20.18
CA ASP A 103 10.33 22.20 18.76
C ASP A 103 11.29 21.12 18.24
N SER A 104 10.83 20.32 17.28
CA SER A 104 11.70 19.72 16.25
C SER A 104 10.86 19.35 15.04
N GLY A 105 10.74 20.28 14.11
CA GLY A 105 10.04 20.13 12.84
C GLY A 105 10.60 19.07 11.88
N THR A 106 11.39 18.10 12.35
CA THR A 106 12.06 17.11 11.48
C THR A 106 11.94 15.66 11.94
N ASP A 107 11.26 15.37 13.07
CA ASP A 107 11.21 14.00 13.55
C ASP A 107 10.17 13.16 12.81
N LEU A 108 10.54 12.68 11.62
CA LEU A 108 9.77 11.69 10.87
C LEU A 108 9.60 10.39 11.67
N SER A 109 10.49 10.13 12.64
CA SER A 109 10.42 8.94 13.49
C SER A 109 9.24 8.97 14.46
N ALA A 110 8.73 10.16 14.80
CA ALA A 110 7.56 10.33 15.65
C ALA A 110 6.22 10.27 14.90
N LYS A 111 6.24 10.25 13.55
CA LYS A 111 5.01 10.32 12.73
C LYS A 111 4.46 8.96 12.38
N ARG A 112 3.14 8.88 12.27
CA ARG A 112 2.42 7.70 11.79
C ARG A 112 2.73 7.42 10.32
N ILE A 113 2.74 6.15 9.94
CA ILE A 113 2.96 5.66 8.57
C ILE A 113 1.89 6.23 7.63
N SER A 114 0.65 6.31 8.08
CA SER A 114 -0.42 7.02 7.36
C SER A 114 -0.06 8.47 7.03
N GLU A 115 0.50 9.22 7.98
CA GLU A 115 0.97 10.59 7.76
C GLU A 115 2.21 10.67 6.87
N LEU A 116 3.12 9.70 6.99
CA LEU A 116 4.33 9.63 6.17
C LEU A 116 3.99 9.38 4.71
N ARG A 117 3.08 8.44 4.43
CA ARG A 117 2.61 8.14 3.06
C ARG A 117 1.89 9.32 2.43
N TRP A 118 1.02 10.00 3.19
CA TRP A 118 0.39 11.25 2.75
C TRP A 118 1.46 12.32 2.44
N LYS A 119 2.42 12.47 3.36
CA LYS A 119 3.67 13.23 3.24
C LYS A 119 4.37 13.08 1.88
N ALA A 120 4.63 11.83 1.54
CA ALA A 120 5.36 11.43 0.34
C ALA A 120 4.57 11.75 -0.93
N GLN A 121 3.27 11.48 -0.94
CA GLN A 121 2.37 11.78 -2.06
C GLN A 121 2.29 13.28 -2.35
N GLU A 122 2.16 14.11 -1.30
CA GLU A 122 2.16 15.58 -1.44
C GLU A 122 3.46 16.11 -2.07
N LYS A 123 4.58 15.43 -1.81
CA LYS A 123 5.90 15.77 -2.34
C LYS A 123 6.22 15.14 -3.70
N GLY A 124 5.28 14.41 -4.31
CA GLY A 124 5.49 13.74 -5.59
C GLY A 124 6.44 12.54 -5.52
N LEU A 125 6.77 12.04 -4.32
CA LEU A 125 7.57 10.83 -4.12
C LEU A 125 6.65 9.62 -4.26
N ASN A 126 6.27 9.30 -5.50
CA ASN A 126 5.67 8.01 -5.81
C ASN A 126 6.78 6.93 -5.81
N VAL A 127 6.46 5.71 -5.39
CA VAL A 127 7.42 4.61 -5.23
C VAL A 127 7.85 4.00 -6.58
N THR A 128 7.28 4.48 -7.69
CA THR A 128 7.66 4.06 -9.04
C THR A 128 8.12 5.24 -9.88
N ASP A 129 9.42 5.36 -10.04
CA ASP A 129 10.02 5.75 -11.32
C ASP A 129 11.14 4.74 -11.60
N GLN A 130 10.75 3.53 -11.98
CA GLN A 130 11.59 2.77 -12.90
C GLN A 130 11.41 3.44 -14.25
N VAL A 131 12.40 4.25 -14.60
CA VAL A 131 12.67 4.79 -15.92
C VAL A 131 12.54 3.66 -16.95
N LEU A 132 11.43 3.61 -17.68
CA LEU A 132 11.44 3.13 -19.05
C LEU A 132 11.74 4.37 -19.88
N THR A 133 13.00 4.55 -20.26
CA THR A 133 13.32 5.42 -21.39
C THR A 133 12.62 4.79 -22.59
N GLU A 134 11.56 5.44 -23.06
CA GLU A 134 11.00 5.19 -24.38
C GLU A 134 12.06 5.67 -25.38
N ASP A 135 12.80 4.71 -25.94
CA ASP A 135 13.50 4.92 -27.21
C ASP A 135 12.39 5.07 -28.25
N GLU A 136 12.00 6.31 -28.56
CA GLU A 136 11.16 6.61 -29.72
C GLU A 136 12.02 6.35 -30.98
N GLU A 137 11.80 5.19 -31.61
CA GLU A 137 12.25 4.94 -32.97
C GLU A 137 11.46 5.85 -33.92
N GLU A 138 12.15 6.70 -34.67
CA GLU A 138 11.55 7.49 -35.74
C GLU A 138 11.11 6.58 -36.87
N GLU A 139 9.80 6.49 -37.12
CA GLU A 139 9.26 5.92 -38.35
C GLU A 139 9.07 7.03 -39.39
N ASP A 140 9.93 6.99 -40.42
CA ASP A 140 9.81 7.72 -41.67
C ASP A 140 8.46 7.40 -42.34
N SER A 141 7.74 8.46 -42.75
CA SER A 141 6.53 8.34 -43.57
C SER A 141 6.90 8.53 -45.04
N GLU A 142 6.96 7.44 -45.80
CA GLU A 142 6.84 7.47 -47.26
C GLU A 142 5.37 7.21 -47.60
N GLU A 143 4.65 8.23 -48.07
CA GLU A 143 3.30 8.09 -48.63
C GLU A 143 3.42 7.73 -50.12
N ASP A 144 3.09 6.48 -50.46
CA ASP A 144 2.95 5.97 -51.83
C ASP A 144 1.71 6.54 -52.51
N GLU A 145 1.90 6.97 -53.77
CA GLU A 145 0.85 7.36 -54.71
C GLU A 145 0.13 6.13 -55.25
N GLU A 146 -1.22 6.08 -55.17
CA GLU A 146 -2.02 5.22 -56.05
C GLU A 146 -3.17 6.02 -56.69
N GLU A 147 -3.02 6.23 -58.02
CA GLU A 147 -4.10 6.57 -58.95
C GLU A 147 -5.00 5.33 -59.16
N GLU A 148 -6.32 5.49 -59.08
CA GLU A 148 -7.25 4.53 -59.70
C GLU A 148 -8.40 5.28 -60.38
N VAL A 149 -8.54 4.97 -61.67
CA VAL A 149 -9.47 5.49 -62.67
C VAL A 149 -10.81 4.75 -62.52
N SER A 150 -11.93 5.46 -62.51
CA SER A 150 -13.26 4.85 -62.67
C SER A 150 -13.77 5.03 -64.09
N GLU A 151 -13.85 3.91 -64.81
CA GLU A 151 -14.67 3.72 -65.99
C GLU A 151 -16.11 3.41 -65.52
N GLU A 152 -17.11 4.14 -65.98
CA GLU A 152 -18.53 3.77 -65.80
C GLU A 152 -19.21 3.66 -67.17
N ASP A 153 -19.36 2.39 -67.58
CA ASP A 153 -20.46 1.71 -68.25
C ASP A 153 -21.36 2.48 -69.24
N GLU A 154 -21.21 2.11 -70.51
CA GLU A 154 -22.31 2.07 -71.48
C GLU A 154 -23.14 0.80 -71.24
N GLU A 155 -24.47 0.91 -71.27
CA GLU A 155 -25.43 0.01 -71.95
C GLU A 155 -26.84 0.17 -71.33
N GLU A 156 -27.72 0.88 -72.02
CA GLU A 156 -29.19 0.70 -71.92
C GLU A 156 -29.70 0.61 -73.37
N GLU A 157 -30.07 -0.60 -73.78
CA GLU A 157 -30.78 -0.91 -75.03
C GLU A 157 -32.27 -0.49 -74.92
N ASP A 158 -32.81 0.12 -75.98
CA ASP A 158 -34.24 0.10 -76.34
C ASP A 158 -34.39 0.18 -77.88
#